data_AF-A0A2H4I8X5-F1
#
_entry.id   AF-A0A2H4I8X5-F1
#
_cell.length_a   1.000
_cell.length_b   1.000
_cell.length_c   1.000
_cell.angle_alpha   90.00
_cell.angle_beta   90.00
_cell.angle_gamma   90.00
#
_symmetry.space_group_name_H-M   'P 1'
#
loop_
_entity.id
_entity.type
_entity.pdbx_description
1 polymer ?
#
loop_
_entity_poly.entity_id
_entity_poly.type
_entity_poly.pdbx_seq_one_letter_code
_entity_poly.pdbx_strand_id
1 'polypeptide(L)'
;MGPGWRKAIDEAMGGTRGCTHVRELLAAMATVAYQTIPNYRIYQRRQRGEPRVAGGKPGHQLGKCLGWDTDGPVVARIAPEFIGYQLPPRR
;
A
#
# COMPACT_ATOMS: atom_id res chain seq x y z
N MET A 1 8.21 -2.31 -6.54
CA MET A 1 7.68 -1.75 -7.79
C MET A 1 8.23 -2.55 -8.96
N GLY A 2 7.42 -2.86 -9.96
CA GLY A 2 7.86 -3.65 -11.12
C GLY A 2 8.88 -2.90 -11.99
N PRO A 3 9.57 -3.60 -12.90
CA PRO A 3 10.64 -3.04 -13.73
C PRO A 3 10.24 -1.82 -14.57
N GLY A 4 8.95 -1.66 -14.89
CA GLY A 4 8.46 -0.54 -15.71
C GLY A 4 8.48 0.84 -15.04
N TRP A 5 8.51 0.92 -13.70
CA TRP A 5 8.39 2.22 -13.02
C TRP A 5 9.59 3.15 -13.27
N ARG A 6 10.80 2.63 -13.15
CA ARG A 6 12.03 3.41 -13.40
C ARG A 6 12.10 3.87 -14.85
N LYS A 7 11.75 2.99 -15.79
CA LYS A 7 11.67 3.32 -17.21
C LYS A 7 10.71 4.49 -17.48
N ALA A 8 9.53 4.49 -16.86
CA ALA A 8 8.56 5.58 -17.02
C ALA A 8 9.08 6.92 -16.48
N ILE A 9 9.81 6.92 -15.35
CA ILE A 9 10.46 8.13 -14.83
C ILE A 9 11.50 8.65 -15.83
N ASP A 10 12.33 7.76 -16.38
CA ASP A 10 13.38 8.13 -17.33
C ASP A 10 12.82 8.63 -18.67
N GLU A 11 11.72 8.04 -19.15
CA GLU A 11 11.01 8.49 -20.34
C GLU A 11 10.39 9.88 -20.14
N ALA A 12 9.81 10.15 -18.97
CA ALA A 12 9.17 11.42 -18.66
C ALA A 12 10.17 12.56 -18.41
N MET A 13 11.24 12.30 -17.65
CA MET A 13 12.13 13.35 -17.13
C MET A 13 13.61 12.95 -17.08
N GLY A 14 14.02 12.00 -17.91
CA GLY A 14 15.41 11.58 -18.04
C GLY A 14 16.35 12.68 -18.57
N GLY A 15 17.63 12.56 -18.22
CA GLY A 15 18.66 13.53 -18.59
C GLY A 15 18.43 14.89 -17.94
N THR A 16 18.55 15.95 -18.73
CA THR A 16 18.36 17.34 -18.28
C THR A 16 16.89 17.78 -18.23
N ARG A 17 15.95 16.92 -18.61
CA ARG A 17 14.50 17.20 -18.52
C ARG A 17 13.96 17.15 -17.09
N GLY A 18 14.76 16.70 -16.13
CA GLY A 18 14.39 16.65 -14.72
C GLY A 18 15.60 16.57 -13.79
N CYS A 19 15.45 17.10 -12.58
CA CYS A 19 16.49 17.00 -11.56
C CYS A 19 16.57 15.57 -11.01
N THR A 20 17.80 15.07 -10.83
CA THR A 20 18.06 13.75 -10.21
C THR A 20 17.34 13.58 -8.88
N HIS A 21 17.29 14.64 -8.05
CA HIS A 21 16.58 14.61 -6.76
C HIS A 21 15.12 14.16 -6.88
N VAL A 22 14.38 14.67 -7.88
CA VAL A 22 12.97 14.35 -8.07
C VAL A 22 12.82 12.92 -8.62
N ARG A 23 13.70 12.48 -9.51
CA ARG A 23 13.67 11.13 -10.08
C ARG A 23 13.89 10.05 -9.01
N GLU A 24 14.89 10.26 -8.15
CA GLU A 24 15.16 9.35 -7.03
C GLU A 24 14.03 9.37 -6.01
N LEU A 25 13.47 10.55 -5.72
CA LEU A 25 12.32 10.67 -4.84
C LEU A 25 11.10 9.91 -5.40
N LEU A 26 10.79 10.04 -6.68
CA LEU A 26 9.68 9.33 -7.34
C LEU A 26 9.87 7.81 -7.32
N ALA A 27 11.11 7.32 -7.42
CA ALA A 27 11.40 5.90 -7.29
C ALA A 27 11.00 5.37 -5.90
N ALA A 28 11.31 6.10 -4.82
CA ALA A 28 10.93 5.75 -3.46
C ALA A 28 9.42 5.96 -3.18
N MET A 29 8.86 7.09 -3.65
CA MET A 29 7.47 7.48 -3.43
C MET A 29 6.47 6.46 -3.95
N ALA A 30 6.80 5.72 -5.00
CA ALA A 30 5.87 4.75 -5.56
C ALA A 30 5.44 3.66 -4.58
N THR A 31 6.37 3.16 -3.76
CA THR A 31 6.04 2.19 -2.70
C THR A 31 5.15 2.83 -1.64
N VAL A 32 5.44 4.08 -1.24
CA VAL A 32 4.64 4.83 -0.26
C VAL A 32 3.23 5.06 -0.78
N ALA A 33 3.09 5.47 -2.04
CA ALA A 33 1.80 5.69 -2.69
C ALA A 33 0.99 4.37 -2.75
N TYR A 34 1.62 3.26 -3.13
CA TYR A 34 0.99 1.95 -3.15
C TYR A 34 0.45 1.53 -1.77
N GLN A 35 1.20 1.80 -0.70
CA GLN A 35 0.82 1.42 0.66
C GLN A 35 -0.23 2.35 1.30
N THR A 36 -0.28 3.63 0.91
CA THR A 36 -1.10 4.64 1.60
C THR A 36 -2.39 4.98 0.87
N ILE A 37 -2.38 5.12 -0.46
CA ILE A 37 -3.53 5.60 -1.24
C ILE A 37 -4.76 4.68 -1.14
N PRO A 38 -4.65 3.34 -1.26
CA PRO A 38 -5.82 2.46 -1.13
C PRO A 38 -6.49 2.57 0.24
N ASN A 39 -5.69 2.65 1.31
CA ASN A 39 -6.19 2.80 2.68
C ASN A 39 -6.90 4.14 2.88
N TYR A 40 -6.35 5.22 2.34
CA TYR A 40 -6.99 6.53 2.37
C TYR A 40 -8.33 6.53 1.61
N ARG A 41 -8.41 5.86 0.45
CA ARG A 41 -9.67 5.71 -0.29
C ARG A 41 -10.71 4.90 0.49
N ILE A 42 -10.31 3.83 1.17
CA ILE A 42 -11.19 3.05 2.06
C ILE A 42 -11.71 3.93 3.20
N TYR A 43 -10.83 4.71 3.84
CA TYR A 43 -11.23 5.68 4.86
C TYR A 43 -12.26 6.67 4.31
N GLN A 44 -12.03 7.27 3.14
CA GLN A 44 -12.98 8.18 2.51
C GLN A 44 -14.34 7.53 2.22
N ARG A 45 -14.37 6.27 1.78
CA ARG A 45 -15.63 5.52 1.57
C ARG A 45 -16.41 5.34 2.88
N ARG A 46 -15.72 4.99 3.97
CA ARG A 46 -16.32 4.88 5.31
C ARG A 46 -16.91 6.20 5.78
N GLN A 47 -16.20 7.32 5.58
CA GLN A 47 -16.70 8.65 5.91
C GLN A 47 -17.99 9.02 5.16
N ARG A 48 -18.21 8.45 3.96
CA ARG A 48 -19.45 8.62 3.19
C ARG A 48 -20.54 7.62 3.54
N GLY A 49 -20.34 6.76 4.53
CA GLY A 49 -21.30 5.71 4.90
C GLY A 49 -21.45 4.59 3.87
N GLU A 50 -20.50 4.46 2.92
CA GLU A 50 -20.55 3.38 1.95
C GLU A 50 -20.32 2.02 2.63
N PRO A 51 -21.01 0.95 2.17
CA PRO A 51 -20.86 -0.37 2.75
C PRO A 51 -19.42 -0.88 2.59
N ARG A 52 -18.96 -1.64 3.59
CA ARG A 52 -17.64 -2.27 3.53
C ARG A 52 -17.65 -3.33 2.43
N VAL A 53 -16.70 -3.24 1.49
CA VAL A 53 -16.44 -4.31 0.54
C VAL A 53 -15.78 -5.46 1.31
N ALA A 54 -16.57 -6.46 1.73
CA ALA A 54 -16.06 -7.65 2.38
C ALA A 54 -15.41 -8.57 1.31
N GLY A 55 -14.09 -8.51 1.20
CA GLY A 55 -13.32 -9.49 0.45
C GLY A 55 -12.95 -10.68 1.33
N GLY A 56 -13.06 -11.90 0.82
CA GLY A 56 -12.81 -13.13 1.60
C GLY A 56 -11.34 -13.48 1.87
N LYS A 57 -10.38 -12.85 1.18
CA LYS A 57 -8.94 -13.11 1.35
C LYS A 57 -8.22 -11.89 1.92
N PRO A 58 -7.28 -12.08 2.87
CA PRO A 58 -6.50 -10.97 3.39
C PRO A 58 -5.66 -10.33 2.29
N GLY A 59 -5.49 -9.00 2.37
CA GLY A 59 -4.61 -8.27 1.48
C GLY A 59 -3.16 -8.71 1.63
N HIS A 60 -2.36 -8.56 0.57
CA HIS A 60 -0.95 -8.97 0.56
C HIS A 60 -0.08 -8.28 1.63
N GLN A 61 -0.54 -7.15 2.15
CA GLN A 61 0.12 -6.37 3.20
C GLN A 61 -0.10 -6.89 4.63
N LEU A 62 -1.02 -7.84 4.86
CA LEU A 62 -1.28 -8.40 6.18
C LEU A 62 -0.01 -9.03 6.78
N GLY A 63 0.30 -8.68 8.04
CA GLY A 63 1.47 -9.09 8.80
C GLY A 63 2.83 -8.63 8.23
N LYS A 64 2.86 -7.52 7.47
CA LYS A 64 4.10 -6.97 6.88
C LYS A 64 4.50 -5.59 7.39
N CYS A 65 3.67 -4.91 8.19
CA CYS A 65 4.01 -3.65 8.82
C CYS A 65 3.13 -3.41 10.05
N LEU A 66 3.47 -2.40 10.87
CA LEU A 66 2.76 -2.05 12.10
C LEU A 66 1.24 -1.85 11.90
N GLY A 67 0.84 -1.22 10.79
CA GLY A 67 -0.58 -0.97 10.50
C GLY A 67 -1.38 -2.23 10.13
N TRP A 68 -0.70 -3.32 9.80
CA TRP A 68 -1.28 -4.59 9.38
C TRP A 68 -0.81 -5.76 10.24
N ASP A 69 -0.34 -5.47 11.45
CA ASP A 69 -0.03 -6.48 12.45
C ASP A 69 -1.29 -7.27 12.82
N THR A 70 -1.24 -8.59 12.68
CA THR A 70 -2.37 -9.50 12.92
C THR A 70 -2.80 -9.52 14.37
N ASP A 71 -1.94 -9.09 15.30
CA ASP A 71 -2.27 -8.97 16.72
C ASP A 71 -2.40 -7.49 17.14
N GLY A 72 -2.30 -6.58 16.17
CA GLY A 72 -2.23 -5.14 16.40
C GLY A 72 -3.60 -4.45 16.54
N PRO A 73 -3.64 -3.29 17.22
CA PRO A 73 -4.89 -2.56 17.47
C PRO A 73 -5.53 -1.99 16.21
N VAL A 74 -4.76 -1.81 15.13
CA VAL A 74 -5.28 -1.32 13.85
C VAL A 74 -6.14 -2.39 13.18
N VAL A 75 -5.64 -3.62 13.05
CA VAL A 75 -6.39 -4.75 12.46
C VAL A 75 -7.64 -5.03 13.28
N ALA A 76 -7.56 -5.01 14.62
CA ALA A 76 -8.72 -5.19 15.51
C ALA A 76 -9.85 -4.19 15.20
N ARG A 77 -9.51 -2.97 14.80
CA ARG A 77 -10.47 -1.91 14.48
C ARG A 77 -10.99 -1.98 13.06
N ILE A 78 -10.11 -2.20 12.08
CA ILE A 78 -10.46 -1.97 10.66
C ILE A 78 -10.75 -3.25 9.88
N ALA A 79 -10.28 -4.38 10.36
CA ALA A 79 -10.43 -5.70 9.76
C ALA A 79 -10.38 -6.81 10.85
N PRO A 80 -11.31 -6.78 11.82
CA PRO A 80 -11.30 -7.69 12.98
C PRO A 80 -11.33 -9.17 12.60
N GLU A 81 -11.84 -9.51 11.42
CA GLU A 81 -11.84 -10.87 10.88
C GLU A 81 -10.45 -11.48 10.67
N PHE A 82 -9.38 -10.67 10.71
CA PHE A 82 -7.99 -11.11 10.55
C PHE A 82 -7.16 -11.04 11.82
N ILE A 83 -7.76 -10.82 12.99
CA ILE A 83 -7.02 -10.90 14.26
C ILE A 83 -6.52 -12.32 14.50
N GLY A 84 -5.23 -12.47 14.85
CA GLY A 84 -4.56 -13.76 15.05
C GLY A 84 -4.36 -14.57 13.77
N TYR A 85 -4.59 -13.98 12.58
CA TYR A 85 -4.48 -14.69 11.31
C TYR A 85 -3.07 -15.26 11.09
N GLN A 86 -2.99 -16.56 10.84
CA GLN A 86 -1.73 -17.24 10.57
C GLN A 86 -1.32 -17.05 9.11
N LEU A 87 -0.22 -16.32 8.89
CA LEU A 87 0.33 -16.14 7.54
C LEU A 87 0.84 -17.47 6.97
N PRO A 88 0.65 -17.72 5.66
CA PRO A 88 1.27 -18.87 5.01
C PRO A 88 2.80 -18.76 5.08
N PRO A 89 3.51 -19.90 5.18
CA PRO A 89 4.97 -19.91 5.20
C PRO A 89 5.54 -19.21 3.97
N ARG A 90 6.60 -18.43 4.16
CA ARG A 90 7.33 -17.80 3.05
C ARG A 90 8.00 -18.91 2.24
N ARG A 91 7.66 -19.00 0.95
CA ARG A 91 8.39 -19.84 -0.03
C ARG A 91 9.78 -19.28 -0.27
#